data_AF-V5H447-F1
#
_entry.id   AF-V5H447-F1
#
_cell.length_a   1.000
_cell.length_b   1.000
_cell.length_c   1.000
_cell.angle_alpha   90.00
_cell.angle_beta   90.00
_cell.angle_gamma   90.00
#
_symmetry.space_group_name_H-M   'P 1'
#
loop_
_entity.id
_entity.type
_entity.pdbx_description
1 polymer ?
#
loop_
_entity_poly.entity_id
_entity_poly.type
_entity_poly.pdbx_seq_one_letter_code
_entity_poly.pdbx_strand_id
1 'polypeptide(L)'
;SKRKLLLDEWASVSKCIKFQPIDEIKDYFGVKFALYFSWLGFYTHMLIPAAIVGLLCLIYGIATVKTDPLIRDICTKDIIMCPRCDIHCDYWKIGESCLYSKIQHFIDNPATIFFAVFMSFWATLYLKLWKRYSAEIAHRWGLTGFDLQAEPPRPEYLLRLANAKKKKLNVITQLQEPVVPFWRVKL
;
A
#
# COMPACT_ATOMS: atom_id res chain seq x y z
N SER A 1 12.70 -30.60 8.56
CA SER A 1 12.43 -30.03 7.23
C SER A 1 12.22 -28.53 7.36
N LYS A 2 12.91 -27.69 6.56
CA LYS A 2 12.80 -26.21 6.61
C LYS A 2 11.34 -25.72 6.47
N ARG A 3 10.53 -26.44 5.69
CA ARG A 3 9.09 -26.16 5.53
C ARG A 3 8.30 -26.24 6.84
N LYS A 4 8.54 -27.25 7.68
CA LYS A 4 7.83 -27.44 8.95
C LYS A 4 8.16 -26.31 9.93
N LEU A 5 9.44 -25.94 10.02
CA LEU A 5 9.90 -24.80 10.83
C LEU A 5 9.19 -23.50 10.42
N LEU A 6 9.10 -23.20 9.12
CA LEU A 6 8.42 -22.00 8.62
C LEU A 6 6.91 -22.00 8.91
N LEU A 7 6.27 -23.17 8.89
CA LEU A 7 4.86 -23.30 9.26
C LEU A 7 4.62 -23.04 10.75
N ASP A 8 5.49 -23.58 11.61
CA ASP A 8 5.34 -23.49 13.05
C ASP A 8 5.71 -22.08 13.59
N GLU A 9 6.75 -21.45 13.02
CA GLU A 9 7.31 -20.19 13.53
C GLU A 9 6.82 -18.92 12.82
N TRP A 10 6.33 -19.01 11.58
CA TRP A 10 5.99 -17.85 10.76
C TRP A 10 4.57 -17.90 10.17
N ALA A 11 4.20 -18.97 9.46
CA ALA A 11 2.92 -19.04 8.75
C ALA A 11 1.72 -19.45 9.65
N SER A 12 1.91 -19.50 10.97
CA SER A 12 0.84 -19.74 11.94
C SER A 12 0.22 -18.43 12.41
N VAL A 13 -1.11 -18.36 12.44
CA VAL A 13 -1.86 -17.18 12.93
C VAL A 13 -1.49 -16.84 14.38
N SER A 14 -1.11 -17.85 15.16
CA SER A 14 -0.66 -17.66 16.55
C SER A 14 0.65 -16.85 16.68
N LYS A 15 1.43 -16.73 15.60
CA LYS A 15 2.75 -16.09 15.59
C LYS A 15 2.78 -14.75 14.85
N CYS A 16 1.63 -14.15 14.53
CA CYS A 16 1.53 -12.89 13.78
C CYS A 16 2.25 -11.68 14.41
N ILE A 17 2.50 -11.70 15.72
CA ILE A 17 3.17 -10.61 16.45
C ILE A 17 4.70 -10.82 16.49
N LYS A 18 5.18 -12.03 16.19
CA LYS A 18 6.62 -12.34 16.18
C LYS A 18 7.30 -11.67 15.00
N PHE A 19 8.56 -11.25 15.19
CA PHE A 19 9.38 -10.74 14.10
C PHE A 19 9.55 -11.82 13.01
N GLN A 20 9.49 -11.41 11.74
CA GLN A 20 9.50 -12.32 10.61
C GLN A 20 10.93 -12.86 10.34
N PRO A 21 11.12 -14.18 10.19
CA PRO A 21 12.41 -14.79 9.84
C PRO A 21 12.71 -14.63 8.33
N ILE A 22 13.16 -13.44 7.93
CA ILE A 22 13.33 -13.08 6.51
C ILE A 22 14.43 -13.88 5.78
N ASP A 23 15.47 -14.31 6.49
CA ASP A 23 16.60 -15.03 5.91
C ASP A 23 16.20 -16.49 5.59
N GLU A 24 15.40 -17.12 6.45
CA GLU A 24 14.87 -18.46 6.26
C GLU A 24 13.83 -18.51 5.15
N ILE A 25 13.02 -17.45 5.00
CA ILE A 25 12.08 -17.28 3.88
C ILE A 25 12.87 -17.15 2.58
N LYS A 26 13.95 -16.36 2.56
CA LYS A 26 14.84 -16.22 1.40
C LYS A 26 15.47 -17.55 1.01
N ASP A 27 15.97 -18.31 1.97
CA ASP A 27 16.63 -19.59 1.71
C ASP A 27 15.66 -20.68 1.21
N TYR A 28 14.36 -20.56 1.50
CA TYR A 28 13.34 -21.53 1.08
C TYR A 28 12.59 -21.14 -0.19
N PHE A 29 12.16 -19.89 -0.32
CA PHE A 29 11.37 -19.40 -1.45
C PHE A 29 12.19 -18.58 -2.47
N GLY A 30 13.37 -18.12 -2.09
CA GLY A 30 14.20 -17.24 -2.89
C GLY A 30 13.96 -15.75 -2.60
N VAL A 31 14.82 -14.95 -3.23
CA VAL A 31 14.96 -13.51 -2.98
C VAL A 31 13.70 -12.72 -3.29
N LYS A 32 13.01 -13.03 -4.39
CA LYS A 32 11.83 -12.29 -4.85
C LYS A 32 10.71 -12.30 -3.80
N PHE A 33 10.42 -13.48 -3.23
CA PHE A 33 9.42 -13.64 -2.18
C PHE A 33 9.87 -13.03 -0.85
N ALA A 34 11.14 -13.23 -0.48
CA ALA A 34 11.68 -12.65 0.75
C ALA A 34 11.65 -11.12 0.75
N LEU A 35 11.94 -10.48 -0.39
CA LEU A 35 11.85 -9.03 -0.53
C LEU A 35 10.42 -8.53 -0.36
N TYR A 36 9.44 -9.24 -0.92
CA TYR A 36 8.01 -8.93 -0.73
C TYR A 36 7.60 -8.98 0.75
N PHE A 37 7.95 -10.05 1.46
CA PHE A 37 7.61 -10.17 2.88
C PHE A 37 8.38 -9.16 3.76
N SER A 38 9.63 -8.86 3.41
CA SER A 38 10.40 -7.80 4.06
C SER A 38 9.74 -6.43 3.88
N TRP A 39 9.23 -6.14 2.67
CA TRP A 39 8.44 -4.94 2.40
C TRP A 39 7.16 -4.89 3.20
N LEU A 40 6.40 -5.97 3.20
CA LEU A 40 5.14 -6.06 3.92
C LEU A 40 5.35 -5.83 5.42
N GLY A 41 6.33 -6.49 6.03
CA GLY A 41 6.67 -6.32 7.44
C GLY A 41 7.13 -4.90 7.77
N PHE A 42 7.96 -4.30 6.91
CA PHE A 42 8.38 -2.90 7.09
C PHE A 42 7.19 -1.93 7.00
N TYR A 43 6.28 -2.15 6.04
CA TYR A 43 5.09 -1.35 5.85
C TYR A 43 4.14 -1.44 7.05
N THR A 44 3.88 -2.64 7.56
CA THR A 44 3.02 -2.83 8.75
C THR A 44 3.62 -2.19 9.99
N HIS A 45 4.94 -2.27 10.19
CA HIS A 45 5.60 -1.57 11.30
C HIS A 45 5.50 -0.04 11.17
N MET A 46 5.67 0.51 9.95
CA MET A 46 5.52 1.95 9.72
C MET A 46 4.07 2.44 9.82
N LEU A 47 3.08 1.56 9.64
CA LEU A 47 1.66 1.89 9.85
C LEU A 47 1.30 2.07 11.33
N ILE A 48 2.03 1.47 12.28
CA ILE A 48 1.75 1.58 13.73
C ILE A 48 1.67 3.04 14.20
N PRO A 49 2.68 3.90 13.98
CA PRO A 49 2.60 5.31 14.40
C PRO A 49 1.47 6.06 13.69
N ALA A 50 1.20 5.77 12.41
CA ALA A 50 0.10 6.40 11.68
C ALA A 50 -1.28 5.99 12.24
N ALA A 51 -1.43 4.72 12.63
CA ALA A 51 -2.63 4.21 13.27
C ALA A 51 -2.85 4.84 14.66
N ILE A 52 -1.79 5.04 15.44
CA ILE A 52 -1.87 5.71 16.75
C ILE A 52 -2.37 7.15 16.57
N VAL A 53 -1.76 7.93 15.68
CA VAL A 53 -2.19 9.31 15.42
C VAL A 53 -3.64 9.35 14.89
N GLY A 54 -3.98 8.46 13.96
CA GLY A 54 -5.34 8.34 13.44
C GLY A 54 -6.37 8.01 14.52
N LEU A 55 -6.04 7.11 15.45
CA LEU A 55 -6.91 6.77 16.58
C LEU A 55 -7.08 7.95 17.54
N LEU A 56 -6.03 8.73 17.79
CA LEU A 56 -6.13 9.94 18.61
C LEU A 56 -7.05 10.99 17.96
N CYS A 57 -6.94 11.21 16.65
CA CYS A 57 -7.85 12.08 15.90
C CYS A 57 -9.30 11.58 15.96
N LEU A 58 -9.50 10.26 15.89
CA LEU A 58 -10.82 9.63 16.01
C LEU A 58 -11.42 9.84 17.41
N ILE A 59 -10.64 9.61 18.48
CA ILE A 59 -11.07 9.84 19.87
C ILE A 59 -11.45 11.31 20.08
N TYR A 60 -10.66 12.24 19.53
CA TYR A 60 -10.96 13.67 19.56
C TYR A 60 -12.30 13.99 18.84
N GLY A 61 -12.52 13.42 17.66
CA GLY A 61 -13.77 13.55 16.93
C GLY A 61 -14.98 13.12 17.76
N ILE A 62 -14.93 11.93 18.38
CA ILE A 62 -16.00 11.41 19.25
C ILE A 62 -16.23 12.31 20.47
N ALA A 63 -15.15 12.75 21.13
CA ALA A 63 -15.23 13.55 22.35
C ALA A 63 -15.88 14.92 22.10
N THR A 64 -15.69 15.49 20.91
CA THR A 64 -16.17 16.84 20.57
C THR A 64 -17.56 16.88 19.90
N VAL A 65 -18.16 15.72 19.56
CA VAL A 65 -19.48 15.67 18.89
C VAL A 65 -20.58 16.43 19.65
N LYS A 66 -20.60 16.36 20.99
CA LYS A 66 -21.67 16.97 21.77
C LYS A 66 -21.46 18.47 22.02
N THR A 67 -20.21 18.93 21.97
CA THR A 67 -19.85 20.32 22.24
C THR A 67 -19.87 21.18 20.99
N ASP A 68 -19.86 20.56 19.81
CA ASP A 68 -19.87 21.26 18.53
C ASP A 68 -21.18 22.04 18.31
N PRO A 69 -21.11 23.36 18.02
CA PRO A 69 -22.30 24.20 17.86
C PRO A 69 -23.12 23.83 16.61
N LEU A 70 -22.49 23.36 15.53
CA LEU A 70 -23.20 22.98 14.29
C LEU A 70 -24.05 21.74 14.53
N ILE A 71 -23.49 20.71 15.16
CA ILE A 71 -24.24 19.48 15.48
C ILE A 71 -25.38 19.78 16.44
N ARG A 72 -25.13 20.61 17.47
CA ARG A 72 -26.17 21.01 18.41
C ARG A 72 -27.31 21.72 17.70
N ASP A 73 -27.02 22.60 16.76
CA ASP A 73 -28.03 23.35 16.01
C ASP A 73 -28.87 22.42 15.11
N ILE A 74 -28.25 21.45 14.44
CA ILE A 74 -28.95 20.48 13.58
C ILE A 74 -29.83 19.54 14.40
N CYS A 75 -29.37 19.09 15.55
CA CYS A 75 -30.08 18.08 16.35
C CYS A 75 -31.16 18.65 17.28
N THR A 76 -31.15 19.96 17.57
CA THR A 76 -32.10 20.57 18.52
C THR A 76 -33.14 21.49 17.87
N LYS A 77 -32.83 22.09 16.71
CA LYS A 77 -33.74 23.04 16.06
C LYS A 77 -34.70 22.33 15.10
N ASP A 78 -36.00 22.59 15.24
CA ASP A 78 -37.05 22.11 14.34
C ASP A 78 -37.24 23.07 13.14
N ILE A 79 -36.23 23.18 12.28
CA ILE A 79 -36.31 23.98 11.05
C ILE A 79 -36.79 23.08 9.91
N ILE A 80 -37.82 23.52 9.20
CA ILE A 80 -38.34 22.87 7.99
C ILE A 80 -37.48 23.31 6.80
N MET A 81 -36.91 22.34 6.09
CA MET A 81 -36.08 22.54 4.91
C MET A 81 -36.92 22.42 3.63
N CYS A 82 -36.49 23.13 2.59
CA CYS A 82 -37.10 23.04 1.27
C CYS A 82 -36.96 21.62 0.67
N PRO A 83 -37.92 21.19 -0.15
CA PRO A 83 -37.83 19.93 -0.88
C PRO A 83 -36.61 19.94 -1.81
N ARG A 84 -36.00 18.75 -2.00
CA ARG A 84 -34.83 18.58 -2.88
C ARG A 84 -35.19 18.44 -4.36
N CYS A 85 -36.48 18.33 -4.69
CA CYS A 85 -36.98 18.18 -6.05
C CYS A 85 -38.25 19.01 -6.28
N ASP A 86 -38.53 19.31 -7.55
CA ASP A 86 -39.59 20.27 -7.93
C ASP A 86 -41.02 19.69 -7.92
N ILE A 87 -41.21 18.39 -8.15
CA ILE A 87 -42.54 17.84 -8.52
C ILE A 87 -43.22 17.02 -7.42
N HIS A 88 -42.48 16.15 -6.72
CA HIS A 88 -43.05 15.19 -5.75
C HIS A 88 -42.07 14.94 -4.60
N CYS A 89 -41.72 16.00 -3.90
CA CYS A 89 -40.90 15.91 -2.69
C CYS A 89 -41.61 16.63 -1.55
N ASP A 90 -41.66 15.96 -0.39
CA ASP A 90 -42.14 16.57 0.83
C ASP A 90 -41.07 17.50 1.43
N TYR A 91 -41.55 18.46 2.22
CA TYR A 91 -40.70 19.22 3.13
C TYR A 91 -40.15 18.28 4.21
N TRP A 92 -38.90 18.47 4.60
CA TRP A 92 -38.22 17.61 5.57
C TRP A 92 -37.67 18.43 6.73
N LYS A 93 -37.56 17.80 7.91
CA LYS A 93 -37.02 18.48 9.11
C LYS A 93 -35.51 18.30 9.18
N ILE A 94 -34.78 19.36 9.52
CA ILE A 94 -33.32 19.30 9.64
C ILE A 94 -32.84 18.29 10.69
N GLY A 95 -33.61 18.11 11.78
CA GLY A 95 -33.32 17.15 12.84
C GLY A 95 -33.20 15.70 12.37
N GLU A 96 -33.85 15.32 11.26
CA GLU A 96 -33.73 13.98 10.68
C GLU A 96 -32.30 13.69 10.16
N SER A 97 -31.53 14.73 9.81
CA SER A 97 -30.13 14.61 9.40
C SER A 97 -29.13 14.61 10.56
N CYS A 98 -29.58 14.66 11.81
CA CYS A 98 -28.72 14.70 13.00
C CYS A 98 -27.71 13.54 13.05
N LEU A 99 -28.10 12.31 12.68
CA LEU A 99 -27.17 11.17 12.64
C LEU A 99 -26.07 11.39 11.59
N TYR A 100 -26.45 11.83 10.39
CA TYR A 100 -25.51 12.10 9.31
C TYR A 100 -24.51 13.19 9.71
N SER A 101 -24.97 14.29 10.31
CA SER A 101 -24.09 15.37 10.76
C SER A 101 -23.13 14.93 11.87
N LYS A 102 -23.55 14.02 12.77
CA LYS A 102 -22.65 13.39 13.76
C LYS A 102 -21.57 12.53 13.09
N ILE A 103 -21.94 11.75 12.07
CA ILE A 103 -20.99 10.95 11.29
C ILE A 103 -20.03 11.86 10.52
N GLN A 104 -20.53 12.95 9.95
CA GLN A 104 -19.70 13.91 9.23
C GLN A 104 -18.69 14.56 10.16
N HIS A 105 -19.06 15.06 11.34
CA HIS A 105 -18.09 15.61 12.30
C HIS A 105 -17.10 14.56 12.84
N PHE A 106 -17.55 13.31 12.97
CA PHE A 106 -16.67 12.21 13.33
C PHE A 106 -15.54 12.02 12.30
N ILE A 107 -15.84 12.17 11.00
CA ILE A 107 -14.85 12.07 9.90
C ILE A 107 -14.10 13.39 9.70
N ASP A 108 -14.80 14.50 9.68
CA ASP A 108 -14.32 15.84 9.34
C ASP A 108 -14.32 16.72 10.59
N ASN A 109 -13.29 16.55 11.41
CA ASN A 109 -13.03 17.39 12.58
C ASN A 109 -11.74 18.20 12.39
N PRO A 110 -11.52 19.28 13.16
CA PRO A 110 -10.30 20.08 13.04
C PRO A 110 -8.98 19.29 13.18
N ALA A 111 -8.97 18.15 13.89
CA ALA A 111 -7.78 17.32 14.02
C ALA A 111 -7.44 16.52 12.75
N THR A 112 -8.39 16.32 11.83
CA THR A 112 -8.10 15.63 10.56
C THR A 112 -7.25 16.46 9.60
N ILE A 113 -7.28 17.80 9.72
CA ILE A 113 -6.37 18.70 9.00
C ILE A 113 -4.93 18.41 9.42
N PHE A 114 -4.68 18.32 10.73
CA PHE A 114 -3.36 17.92 11.25
C PHE A 114 -2.96 16.52 10.78
N PHE A 115 -3.89 15.57 10.81
CA PHE A 115 -3.64 14.22 10.33
C PHE A 115 -3.26 14.17 8.85
N ALA A 116 -3.91 14.97 7.99
CA ALA A 116 -3.59 15.03 6.56
C ALA A 116 -2.17 15.52 6.29
N VAL A 117 -1.73 16.56 7.02
CA VAL A 117 -0.33 17.05 6.96
C VAL A 117 0.63 15.96 7.45
N PHE A 118 0.33 15.33 8.58
CA PHE A 118 1.11 14.21 9.11
C PHE A 118 1.24 13.06 8.10
N MET A 119 0.15 12.65 7.44
CA MET A 119 0.15 11.57 6.45
C MET A 119 1.00 11.90 5.22
N SER A 120 1.03 13.18 4.82
CA SER A 120 1.89 13.65 3.73
C SER A 120 3.37 13.48 4.09
N PHE A 121 3.77 13.89 5.30
CA PHE A 121 5.13 13.67 5.80
C PHE A 121 5.44 12.18 5.97
N TRP A 122 4.53 11.42 6.58
CA TRP A 122 4.67 9.98 6.79
C TRP A 122 4.91 9.24 5.48
N ALA A 123 4.18 9.55 4.41
CA ALA A 123 4.35 8.91 3.11
C ALA A 123 5.75 9.15 2.52
N THR A 124 6.28 10.38 2.64
CA THR A 124 7.64 10.69 2.19
C THR A 124 8.70 9.99 3.03
N LEU A 125 8.55 9.97 4.36
CA LEU A 125 9.45 9.29 5.28
C LEU A 125 9.46 7.79 5.03
N TYR A 126 8.29 7.18 4.87
CA TYR A 126 8.12 5.76 4.56
C TYR A 126 8.91 5.38 3.30
N LEU A 127 8.74 6.11 2.20
CA LEU A 127 9.46 5.82 0.95
C LEU A 127 10.98 5.97 1.10
N LYS A 128 11.44 7.00 1.84
CA LYS A 128 12.87 7.22 2.08
C LYS A 128 13.49 6.12 2.93
N LEU A 129 12.83 5.75 4.03
CA LEU A 129 13.29 4.69 4.92
C LEU A 129 13.21 3.32 4.25
N TRP A 130 12.16 3.04 3.47
CA TRP A 130 12.05 1.82 2.69
C TRP A 130 13.20 1.69 1.69
N LYS A 131 13.55 2.76 0.96
CA LYS A 131 14.70 2.74 0.04
C LYS A 131 16.00 2.40 0.77
N ARG A 132 16.22 2.96 1.96
CA ARG A 132 17.40 2.66 2.79
C ARG A 132 17.39 1.20 3.26
N TYR A 133 16.28 0.73 3.80
CA TYR A 133 16.13 -0.64 4.32
C TYR A 133 16.25 -1.69 3.20
N SER A 134 15.64 -1.42 2.04
CA SER A 134 15.76 -2.27 0.85
C SER A 134 17.21 -2.37 0.36
N ALA A 135 17.98 -1.27 0.38
CA ALA A 135 19.39 -1.30 0.01
C ALA A 135 20.24 -2.08 1.01
N GLU A 136 19.97 -1.94 2.31
CA GLU A 136 20.64 -2.69 3.38
C GLU A 136 20.40 -4.20 3.23
N ILE A 137 19.15 -4.62 3.02
CA ILE A 137 18.81 -6.02 2.78
C ILE A 137 19.47 -6.54 1.50
N ALA A 138 19.42 -5.76 0.41
CA ALA A 138 20.02 -6.17 -0.86
C ALA A 138 21.53 -6.39 -0.73
N HIS A 139 22.21 -5.52 0.02
CA HIS A 139 23.63 -5.69 0.35
C HIS A 139 23.86 -6.93 1.22
N ARG A 140 23.08 -7.12 2.29
CA ARG A 140 23.19 -8.28 3.19
C ARG A 140 22.98 -9.62 2.46
N TRP A 141 22.11 -9.64 1.46
CA TRP A 141 21.85 -10.82 0.63
C TRP A 141 22.80 -10.96 -0.57
N GLY A 142 23.78 -10.07 -0.73
CA GLY A 142 24.76 -10.13 -1.81
C GLY A 142 24.17 -9.90 -3.20
N LEU A 143 23.08 -9.14 -3.30
CA LEU A 143 22.36 -8.88 -4.55
C LEU A 143 22.92 -7.68 -5.32
N THR A 144 23.93 -7.01 -4.78
CA THR A 144 24.60 -5.88 -5.42
C THR A 144 25.30 -6.35 -6.70
N GLY A 145 24.82 -5.88 -7.86
CA GLY A 145 25.38 -6.24 -9.17
C GLY A 145 24.78 -7.49 -9.81
N PHE A 146 23.73 -8.09 -9.23
CA PHE A 146 23.03 -9.24 -9.82
C PHE A 146 22.39 -8.89 -11.19
N ASP A 147 21.98 -7.64 -11.40
CA ASP A 147 21.41 -7.14 -12.67
C ASP A 147 22.38 -7.20 -13.86
N LEU A 148 23.69 -7.41 -13.64
CA LEU A 148 24.66 -7.55 -14.72
C LEU A 148 24.67 -8.95 -15.34
N GLN A 149 24.07 -9.94 -14.68
CA GLN A 149 23.81 -11.22 -15.33
C GLN A 149 22.59 -11.03 -16.21
N ALA A 150 22.80 -11.01 -17.54
CA ALA A 150 21.73 -10.90 -18.51
C ALA A 150 20.64 -11.95 -18.21
N GLU A 151 19.48 -11.50 -17.73
CA GLU A 151 18.34 -12.38 -17.52
C GLU A 151 18.04 -13.05 -18.87
N PRO A 152 17.99 -14.40 -18.93
CA PRO A 152 17.82 -15.07 -20.20
C PRO A 152 16.51 -14.62 -20.85
N PRO A 153 16.48 -14.47 -22.20
CA PRO A 153 15.26 -14.06 -22.89
C PRO A 153 14.13 -15.04 -22.59
N ARG A 154 12.92 -14.50 -22.39
CA ARG A 154 11.73 -15.30 -22.06
C ARG A 154 11.51 -16.41 -23.10
N PRO A 155 11.17 -17.64 -22.71
CA PRO A 155 11.06 -18.76 -23.65
C PRO A 155 9.99 -18.54 -24.73
N GLU A 156 8.84 -17.95 -24.37
CA GLU A 156 7.80 -17.62 -25.34
C GLU A 156 8.25 -16.60 -26.40
N TYR A 157 9.11 -15.66 -25.99
CA TYR A 157 9.69 -14.67 -26.90
C TYR A 157 10.61 -15.35 -27.91
N LEU A 158 11.45 -16.27 -27.44
CA LEU A 158 12.31 -17.08 -28.31
C LEU A 158 11.50 -17.97 -29.26
N LEU A 159 10.40 -18.57 -28.80
CA LEU A 159 9.53 -19.40 -29.65
C LEU A 159 8.91 -18.60 -30.80
N ARG A 160 8.40 -17.39 -30.53
CA ARG A 160 7.85 -16.50 -31.57
C ARG A 160 8.91 -16.05 -32.58
N LEU A 161 10.18 -16.04 -32.16
CA LEU A 161 11.32 -15.61 -32.97
C LEU A 161 12.19 -16.78 -33.45
N ALA A 162 11.72 -18.01 -33.36
CA ALA A 162 12.46 -19.18 -33.82
C ALA A 162 12.86 -19.04 -35.32
N ASN A 163 11.97 -18.45 -36.12
CA ASN A 163 12.17 -18.21 -37.55
C ASN A 163 12.69 -16.80 -37.89
N ALA A 164 13.19 -16.05 -36.89
CA ALA A 164 13.69 -14.70 -37.12
C ALA A 164 14.96 -14.71 -37.97
N LYS A 165 14.93 -13.99 -39.10
CA LYS A 165 16.05 -13.91 -40.05
C LYS A 165 17.23 -13.07 -39.52
N LYS A 166 16.95 -12.07 -38.67
CA LYS A 166 17.98 -11.17 -38.13
C LYS A 166 18.37 -11.60 -36.73
N LYS A 167 19.65 -11.91 -36.55
CA LYS A 167 20.26 -12.17 -35.24
C LYS A 167 21.41 -11.19 -35.03
N LYS A 168 21.62 -10.76 -33.79
CA LYS A 168 22.73 -9.89 -33.39
C LYS A 168 23.48 -10.54 -32.24
N LEU A 169 24.81 -10.42 -32.26
CA LEU A 169 25.65 -10.85 -31.15
C LEU A 169 25.45 -9.89 -29.97
N ASN A 170 25.06 -10.43 -28.82
CA ASN A 170 25.02 -9.67 -27.59
C ASN A 170 26.45 -9.47 -27.06
N VAL A 171 26.82 -8.21 -26.81
CA VAL A 171 28.18 -7.81 -26.42
C VAL A 171 28.60 -8.43 -25.08
N ILE A 172 27.63 -8.67 -24.18
CA ILE A 172 27.87 -9.14 -22.82
C ILE A 172 27.87 -10.67 -22.78
N THR A 173 26.83 -11.30 -23.30
CA THR A 173 26.68 -12.77 -23.23
C THR A 173 27.45 -13.51 -24.31
N GLN A 174 27.92 -12.80 -25.35
CA GLN A 174 28.52 -13.39 -26.55
C GLN A 174 27.60 -14.41 -27.25
N LEU A 175 26.29 -14.33 -27.00
CA LEU A 175 25.27 -15.18 -27.62
C LEU A 175 24.64 -14.45 -28.81
N GLN A 176 24.33 -15.20 -29.88
CA GLN A 176 23.53 -14.68 -30.99
C GLN A 176 22.05 -14.69 -30.62
N GLU A 177 21.47 -13.51 -30.47
CA GLU A 177 20.07 -13.32 -30.07
C GLU A 177 19.24 -12.83 -31.27
N PRO A 178 17.99 -13.31 -31.43
CA PRO A 178 17.10 -12.81 -32.49
C PRO A 178 16.71 -11.36 -32.21
N VAL A 179 16.78 -10.52 -33.25
CA VAL A 179 16.44 -9.10 -33.14
C VAL A 179 15.17 -8.80 -33.91
N VAL A 180 14.22 -8.17 -33.21
CA VAL A 180 13.03 -7.59 -33.82
C VAL A 180 13.30 -6.14 -34.23
N PRO A 181 12.79 -5.69 -35.38
CA PRO A 181 12.85 -4.27 -35.73
C PRO A 181 12.05 -3.46 -34.70
N PHE A 182 12.57 -2.27 -34.36
CA PHE A 182 11.98 -1.36 -33.36
C PHE A 182 10.47 -1.17 -33.56
N TRP A 183 10.03 -0.95 -34.81
CA TRP A 183 8.63 -0.75 -35.18
C TRP A 183 7.69 -1.94 -34.91
N ARG A 184 8.24 -3.14 -34.71
CA ARG A 184 7.47 -4.37 -34.41
C ARG A 184 7.42 -4.67 -32.90
N VAL A 185 8.21 -3.98 -32.09
CA VAL A 185 8.13 -4.07 -30.63
C VAL A 185 6.87 -3.32 -30.21
N LYS A 186 5.74 -4.03 -30.10
CA LYS A 186 4.58 -3.51 -29.37
C LYS A 186 4.97 -3.48 -27.90
N LEU A 187 5.00 -2.27 -27.32
CA LEU A 187 5.08 -2.03 -25.88
C LEU A 187 3.90 -2.69 -25.17
#